data_AF-A0A822DD09-F1
#
_entry.id   AF-A0A822DD09-F1
#
_cell.length_a   1.000
_cell.length_b   1.000
_cell.length_c   1.000
_cell.angle_alpha   90.00
_cell.angle_beta   90.00
_cell.angle_gamma   90.00
#
_symmetry.space_group_name_H-M   'P 1'
#
loop_
_entity.id
_entity.type
_entity.pdbx_description
1 polymer ?
#
loop_
_entity_poly.entity_id
_entity_poly.type
_entity_poly.pdbx_seq_one_letter_code
_entity_poly.pdbx_strand_id
1 'polypeptide(L)'
;MDNMVTNSFLSTTIDPAMLESYLDTSMPDDEMQSILLEIELDPSKKSFPYADISAISWFPSESEILLMPGLKFRMKKDSVYYDVETKIWLAKIELVSDTIEKDDDQIFESF
;
A
#
# COMPACT_ATOMS: atom_id res chain seq x y z
N MET A 1 3.29 -12.92 -15.41
CA MET A 1 3.76 -12.08 -14.30
C MET A 1 2.53 -11.77 -13.50
N ASP A 2 2.51 -12.19 -12.25
CA ASP A 2 1.31 -12.13 -11.42
C ASP A 2 1.22 -10.75 -10.77
N ASN A 3 0.07 -10.09 -10.93
CA ASN A 3 -0.19 -8.77 -10.34
C ASN A 3 -0.84 -8.95 -8.96
N MET A 4 -0.53 -8.07 -8.02
CA MET A 4 -1.20 -8.02 -6.72
C MET A 4 -2.46 -7.14 -6.85
N VAL A 5 -3.61 -7.63 -6.42
CA VAL A 5 -4.89 -6.90 -6.45
C VAL A 5 -5.37 -6.67 -5.02
N THR A 6 -5.77 -5.45 -4.69
CA THR A 6 -6.36 -5.13 -3.39
C THR A 6 -7.87 -5.39 -3.43
N ASN A 7 -8.37 -6.28 -2.57
CA ASN A 7 -9.82 -6.54 -2.43
C ASN A 7 -10.47 -5.70 -1.32
N SER A 8 -9.70 -4.83 -0.69
CA SER A 8 -10.11 -3.90 0.36
C SER A 8 -9.35 -2.58 0.19
N PHE A 9 -9.69 -1.58 0.99
CA PHE A 9 -8.88 -0.38 1.10
C PHE A 9 -7.48 -0.72 1.61
N LEU A 10 -6.47 -0.07 1.06
CA LEU A 10 -5.09 -0.16 1.56
C LEU A 10 -4.74 1.16 2.24
N SER A 11 -4.61 1.10 3.56
CA SER A 11 -4.08 2.20 4.37
C SER A 11 -2.58 2.29 4.19
N THR A 12 -2.09 3.48 3.84
CA THR A 12 -0.67 3.75 3.59
C THR A 12 -0.29 5.09 4.20
N THR A 13 1.00 5.35 4.36
CA THR A 13 1.49 6.61 4.91
C THR A 13 2.60 7.19 4.05
N ILE A 14 2.69 8.52 4.02
CA ILE A 14 3.84 9.25 3.46
C ILE A 14 4.89 9.61 4.52
N ASP A 15 4.60 9.35 5.81
CA ASP A 15 5.51 9.63 6.91
C ASP A 15 6.39 8.40 7.20
N PRO A 16 7.69 8.42 6.83
CA PRO A 16 8.59 7.32 7.14
C PRO A 16 8.80 7.11 8.64
N ALA A 17 8.55 8.10 9.49
CA ALA A 17 8.69 7.94 10.95
C ALA A 17 7.66 6.96 11.52
N MET A 18 6.51 6.78 10.86
CA MET A 18 5.51 5.79 11.25
C MET A 18 6.04 4.35 11.10
N LEU A 19 7.05 4.11 10.26
CA LEU A 19 7.65 2.79 10.07
C LEU A 19 8.16 2.21 11.39
N GLU A 20 8.88 2.99 12.20
CA GLU A 20 9.41 2.54 13.48
C GLU A 20 8.29 2.06 14.41
N SER A 21 7.17 2.81 14.44
CA SER A 21 6.02 2.47 15.26
C SER A 21 5.35 1.15 14.86
N TYR A 22 5.29 0.83 13.57
CA TYR A 22 4.73 -0.44 13.11
C TYR A 22 5.67 -1.61 13.39
N LEU A 23 6.98 -1.41 13.19
CA LEU A 23 7.98 -2.44 13.40
C LEU A 23 8.12 -2.87 14.86
N ASP A 24 8.03 -1.93 15.80
CA ASP A 24 8.09 -2.23 17.23
C ASP A 24 6.89 -3.08 17.71
N THR A 25 5.75 -3.01 17.01
CA THR A 25 4.54 -3.78 17.37
C THR A 25 4.51 -5.18 16.77
N SER A 26 5.24 -5.43 15.69
CA SER A 26 5.29 -6.71 15.00
C SER A 26 6.66 -7.36 15.17
N MET A 27 6.87 -8.13 16.24
CA MET A 27 8.06 -8.99 16.30
C MET A 27 7.83 -10.17 15.35
N PRO A 28 8.64 -10.32 14.28
CA PRO A 28 8.54 -11.50 13.43
C PRO A 28 8.88 -12.74 14.28
N ASP A 29 8.00 -13.73 14.26
CA ASP A 29 8.24 -15.05 14.84
C ASP A 29 8.66 -16.04 13.74
N ASP A 30 8.74 -17.33 14.07
CA ASP A 30 9.13 -18.37 13.12
C ASP A 30 8.08 -18.56 12.00
N GLU A 31 6.87 -18.00 12.13
CA GLU A 31 5.76 -18.14 11.19
C GLU A 31 5.46 -16.86 10.39
N MET A 32 5.86 -15.69 10.90
CA MET A 32 5.59 -14.39 10.29
C MET A 32 6.86 -13.62 9.95
N GLN A 33 6.82 -12.89 8.84
CA GLN A 33 7.90 -12.03 8.38
C GLN A 33 7.36 -10.64 8.10
N SER A 34 8.10 -9.61 8.53
CA SER A 34 7.75 -8.22 8.24
C SER A 34 8.16 -7.86 6.82
N ILE A 35 7.28 -7.15 6.11
CA ILE A 35 7.55 -6.60 4.78
C ILE A 35 7.15 -5.13 4.73
N LEU A 36 8.05 -4.29 4.22
CA LEU A 36 7.81 -2.90 3.87
C LEU A 36 7.55 -2.80 2.36
N LEU A 37 6.35 -2.35 2.00
CA LEU A 37 5.97 -2.07 0.63
C LEU A 37 6.14 -0.56 0.36
N GLU A 38 7.11 -0.21 -0.47
CA GLU A 38 7.27 1.16 -0.97
C GLU A 38 6.48 1.32 -2.26
N ILE A 39 5.45 2.17 -2.25
CA ILE A 39 4.53 2.35 -3.37
C ILE A 39 4.88 3.63 -4.12
N GLU A 40 5.25 3.51 -5.39
CA GLU A 40 5.45 4.67 -6.25
C GLU A 40 4.12 5.10 -6.89
N LEU A 41 3.65 6.29 -6.53
CA LEU A 41 2.43 6.90 -7.05
C LEU A 41 2.76 8.22 -7.77
N ASP A 42 2.20 8.41 -8.96
CA ASP A 42 2.30 9.67 -9.71
C ASP A 42 0.99 10.47 -9.53
N PRO A 43 0.99 11.53 -8.69
CA PRO A 43 -0.21 12.27 -8.37
C PRO A 43 -0.77 13.08 -9.55
N SER A 44 -0.01 13.23 -10.64
CA SER A 44 -0.51 13.88 -11.85
C SER A 44 -1.50 13.00 -12.63
N LYS A 45 -1.50 11.68 -12.36
CA LYS A 45 -2.39 10.72 -13.02
C LYS A 45 -3.73 10.63 -12.30
N LYS A 46 -4.75 11.24 -12.88
CA LYS A 46 -6.14 11.27 -12.36
C LYS A 46 -6.87 9.92 -12.38
N SER A 47 -6.25 8.86 -12.88
CA SER A 47 -6.89 7.54 -13.10
C SER A 47 -7.00 6.68 -11.85
N PHE A 48 -6.45 7.13 -10.72
CA PHE A 48 -6.29 6.30 -9.54
C PHE A 48 -6.96 6.95 -8.34
N PRO A 49 -8.01 6.34 -7.80
CA PRO A 49 -8.70 6.93 -6.67
C PRO A 49 -7.93 6.59 -5.38
N TYR A 50 -7.30 7.62 -4.84
CA TYR A 50 -6.70 7.64 -3.50
C TYR A 50 -7.09 8.95 -2.81
N ALA A 51 -7.02 8.98 -1.48
CA ALA A 51 -7.33 10.16 -0.70
C ALA A 51 -6.31 10.36 0.41
N ASP A 52 -5.83 11.60 0.58
CA ASP A 52 -5.25 12.04 1.84
C ASP A 52 -6.40 12.26 2.82
N ILE A 53 -6.44 11.46 3.89
CA ILE A 53 -7.51 11.51 4.88
C ILE A 53 -7.07 12.20 6.18
N SER A 54 -5.88 12.81 6.22
CA SER A 54 -5.33 13.46 7.42
C SER A 54 -6.27 14.53 7.99
N ALA A 55 -7.03 15.22 7.12
CA ALA A 55 -7.97 16.26 7.53
C ALA A 55 -9.24 15.74 8.24
N ILE A 56 -9.57 14.46 8.09
CA ILE A 56 -10.78 13.83 8.66
C ILE A 56 -10.48 12.64 9.57
N SER A 57 -9.21 12.19 9.63
CA SER A 57 -8.78 11.06 10.43
C SER A 57 -8.81 11.37 11.92
N TRP A 58 -9.07 10.34 12.72
CA TRP A 58 -8.88 10.39 14.18
C TRP A 58 -7.39 10.43 14.57
N PHE A 59 -6.51 10.03 13.65
CA PHE A 59 -5.06 10.05 13.81
C PHE A 59 -4.38 10.88 12.70
N PRO A 60 -4.54 12.22 12.68
CA PRO A 60 -3.98 13.06 11.62
C PRO A 60 -2.46 12.98 11.47
N SER A 61 -1.75 12.61 12.55
CA SER A 61 -0.29 12.48 12.55
C SER A 61 0.20 11.30 11.71
N GLU A 62 -0.64 10.32 11.40
CA GLU A 62 -0.24 9.15 10.60
C GLU A 62 -0.04 9.51 9.12
N SER A 63 -0.43 10.71 8.70
CA SER A 63 -0.30 11.19 7.31
C SER A 63 -0.84 10.16 6.31
N GLU A 64 -2.03 9.64 6.61
CA GLU A 64 -2.60 8.49 5.92
C GLU A 64 -3.08 8.85 4.51
N ILE A 65 -2.58 8.09 3.55
CA ILE A 65 -3.10 8.01 2.19
C ILE A 65 -3.88 6.70 2.06
N LEU A 66 -5.19 6.82 1.85
CA LEU A 66 -6.08 5.68 1.67
C LEU A 66 -6.21 5.36 0.19
N LEU A 67 -5.80 4.14 -0.20
CA LEU A 67 -5.93 3.64 -1.55
C LEU A 67 -7.20 2.80 -1.69
N MET A 68 -7.98 3.01 -2.77
CA MET A 68 -9.23 2.29 -2.97
C MET A 68 -9.00 0.80 -3.35
N PRO A 69 -10.01 -0.06 -3.12
CA PRO A 69 -10.03 -1.42 -3.66
C PRO A 69 -9.91 -1.44 -5.18
N GLY A 70 -9.46 -2.57 -5.73
CA GLY A 70 -9.36 -2.80 -7.18
C GLY A 70 -8.05 -2.32 -7.81
N LEU A 71 -7.19 -1.64 -7.05
CA LEU A 71 -5.88 -1.23 -7.53
C LEU A 71 -4.96 -2.44 -7.73
N LYS A 72 -4.27 -2.45 -8.86
CA LYS A 72 -3.34 -3.51 -9.26
C LYS A 72 -1.91 -3.01 -9.14
N PHE A 73 -1.06 -3.72 -8.43
CA PHE A 73 0.35 -3.38 -8.25
C PHE A 73 1.26 -4.43 -8.88
N ARG A 74 2.42 -3.97 -9.33
CA ARG A 74 3.50 -4.80 -9.85
C ARG A 74 4.76 -4.50 -9.07
N MET A 75 5.45 -5.56 -8.67
CA MET A 75 6.79 -5.44 -8.11
C MET A 75 7.73 -4.93 -9.21
N LYS A 76 8.53 -3.91 -8.87
CA LYS A 76 9.61 -3.47 -9.75
C LYS A 76 10.65 -4.60 -9.85
N LYS A 77 11.28 -4.72 -11.02
CA LYS A 77 12.31 -5.73 -11.22
C LYS A 77 13.49 -5.46 -10.27
N ASP A 78 14.02 -6.52 -9.65
CA ASP A 78 15.17 -6.46 -8.75
C ASP A 78 14.97 -5.51 -7.54
N SER A 79 13.72 -5.26 -7.14
CA SER A 79 13.38 -4.33 -6.04
C SER A 79 13.08 -5.00 -4.71
N VAL A 80 13.17 -6.34 -4.64
CA VAL A 80 12.93 -7.12 -3.44
C VAL A 80 14.25 -7.53 -2.81
N TYR A 81 14.49 -7.10 -1.58
CA TYR A 81 15.66 -7.50 -0.82
C TYR A 81 15.34 -7.61 0.66
N TYR A 82 16.12 -8.42 1.37
CA TYR A 82 16.03 -8.57 2.81
C TYR A 82 17.07 -7.70 3.48
N ASP A 83 16.62 -6.82 4.37
CA ASP A 83 17.51 -6.05 5.23
C ASP A 83 17.81 -6.85 6.49
N VAL A 84 19.08 -7.21 6.67
CA VAL A 84 19.56 -8.04 7.78
C VAL A 84 19.57 -7.27 9.10
N GLU A 85 19.77 -5.95 9.06
CA GLU A 85 19.82 -5.12 10.27
C GLU A 85 18.44 -4.98 10.88
N THR A 86 17.45 -4.65 10.05
CA THR A 86 16.07 -4.44 10.48
C THR A 86 15.22 -5.72 10.45
N LYS A 87 15.71 -6.80 9.83
CA LYS A 87 15.01 -8.08 9.64
C LYS A 87 13.69 -7.95 8.88
N ILE A 88 13.66 -7.08 7.87
CA ILE A 88 12.47 -6.78 7.09
C ILE A 88 12.74 -7.06 5.62
N TRP A 89 11.74 -7.57 4.92
CA TRP A 89 11.72 -7.57 3.46
C TRP A 89 11.33 -6.19 2.96
N LEU A 90 12.11 -5.62 2.06
CA LEU A 90 11.75 -4.39 1.36
C LEU A 90 11.37 -4.76 -0.06
N ALA A 91 10.23 -4.24 -0.52
CA ALA A 91 9.78 -4.41 -1.90
C ALA A 91 9.25 -3.09 -2.44
N LYS A 92 9.81 -2.64 -3.57
CA LYS A 92 9.25 -1.49 -4.30
C LYS A 92 8.20 -1.96 -5.29
N ILE A 93 7.01 -1.39 -5.21
CA ILE A 93 5.90 -1.67 -6.09
C ILE A 93 5.44 -0.41 -6.82
N GLU A 94 4.93 -0.60 -8.02
CA GLU A 94 4.32 0.46 -8.81
C GLU A 94 2.89 0.07 -9.17
N LEU A 95 2.05 1.09 -9.32
CA LEU A 95 0.70 0.89 -9.78
C LEU A 95 0.69 0.50 -11.25
N VAL A 96 0.02 -0.61 -11.57
CA VAL A 96 -0.22 -1.05 -12.94
C VAL A 96 -1.36 -0.22 -13.47
N SER A 97 -1.07 0.68 -14.41
CA SER A 97 -2.09 1.47 -15.07
C SER A 97 -2.92 0.58 -16.00
N ASP A 98 -4.03 0.05 -15.51
CA ASP A 98 -5.14 -0.34 -16.36
C ASP A 98 -6.35 0.43 -15.84
N THR A 99 -7.03 1.09 -16.77
CA THR A 99 -8.27 1.83 -16.53
C THR A 99 -9.15 1.00 -15.60
N ILE A 100 -9.75 1.61 -14.56
CA ILE A 100 -10.78 0.95 -13.76
C ILE A 100 -11.76 0.33 -14.77
N GLU A 101 -11.73 -0.99 -14.92
CA GLU A 101 -12.64 -1.67 -15.85
C GLU A 101 -14.04 -1.39 -15.31
N LYS A 102 -14.94 -0.95 -16.20
CA LYS A 102 -16.27 -0.45 -15.87
C LYS A 102 -17.22 -1.50 -15.23
N ASP A 103 -16.70 -2.62 -14.75
CA ASP A 103 -17.46 -3.69 -14.10
C ASP A 103 -17.50 -3.55 -12.57
N ASP A 104 -16.92 -2.47 -12.01
CA ASP A 104 -16.89 -2.18 -10.56
C ASP A 104 -18.24 -1.71 -9.96
N ASP A 105 -19.29 -1.59 -10.77
CA ASP A 105 -20.65 -1.30 -10.27
C ASP A 105 -21.13 -2.36 -9.25
N GLN A 106 -20.55 -3.58 -9.25
CA GLN A 106 -20.91 -4.63 -8.29
C GLN A 106 -20.23 -4.50 -6.91
N ILE A 107 -19.10 -3.80 -6.77
CA ILE A 107 -18.39 -3.69 -5.47
C ILE A 107 -19.08 -2.69 -4.53
N PHE A 108 -19.74 -1.68 -5.10
CA PHE A 108 -20.44 -0.65 -4.31
C PHE A 108 -21.91 -0.97 -4.00
N GLU A 109 -22.49 -2.00 -4.61
CA GLU A 109 -23.87 -2.45 -4.32
C GLU A 109 -23.98 -3.33 -3.06
N SER A 110 -22.87 -3.68 -2.41
CA SER A 110 -22.87 -4.53 -1.20
C SER A 110 -22.79 -3.78 0.13
N PHE A 111 -23.00 -2.46 0.16
CA PHE A 111 -23.00 -1.64 1.39
C PHE A 111 -24.33 -0.93 1.62
#